data_AF-A0A958BGZ7-F1
#
_entry.id   AF-A0A958BGZ7-F1
#
_cell.length_a   1.000
_cell.length_b   1.000
_cell.length_c   1.000
_cell.angle_alpha   90.00
_cell.angle_beta   90.00
_cell.angle_gamma   90.00
#
_symmetry.space_group_name_H-M   'P 1'
#
loop_
_entity.id
_entity.type
_entity.pdbx_description
1 polymer ?
#
loop_
_entity_poly.entity_id
_entity_poly.type
_entity_poly.pdbx_seq_one_letter_code
_entity_poly.pdbx_strand_id
1 'polypeptide(L)'
;MPIEKLSCSLHDDAETVVASTAIHIHGHPGITEWHGTLGPLEEPLEIDKAYRIKLDDGREGLIVIRHAMKAWGGASGQRYEFEGTGPLA
;
A
#
# COMPACT_ATOMS: atom_id res chain seq x y z
N MET A 1 11.95 1.95 13.95
CA MET A 1 10.53 1.55 13.79
C MET A 1 10.53 0.22 13.03
N PRO A 2 9.69 -0.76 13.39
CA PRO A 2 9.63 -2.01 12.65
C PRO A 2 9.22 -1.72 11.20
N ILE A 3 9.90 -2.36 10.26
CA ILE A 3 9.57 -2.33 8.84
C ILE A 3 9.13 -3.74 8.50
N GLU A 4 7.82 -3.93 8.30
CA GLU A 4 7.29 -5.20 7.81
C GLU A 4 7.27 -5.16 6.29
N LYS A 5 7.85 -6.19 5.65
CA LYS A 5 7.79 -6.37 4.20
C LYS A 5 6.90 -7.57 3.89
N LEU A 6 5.80 -7.32 3.19
CA LEU A 6 4.82 -8.33 2.82
C LEU A 6 4.44 -8.18 1.35
N SER A 7 3.75 -9.17 0.82
CA SER A 7 3.00 -9.03 -0.43
C SER A 7 1.57 -8.60 -0.11
N CYS A 8 0.98 -7.82 -1.02
CA CYS A 8 -0.41 -7.40 -0.92
C CYS A 8 -1.10 -7.40 -2.28
N SER A 9 -2.42 -7.56 -2.28
CA SER A 9 -3.29 -7.18 -3.38
C SER A 9 -4.00 -5.87 -3.03
N LEU A 10 -4.00 -4.93 -3.98
CA LEU A 10 -4.79 -3.71 -3.93
C LEU A 10 -6.12 -3.96 -4.62
N HIS A 11 -7.20 -3.55 -3.97
CA HIS A 11 -8.57 -3.60 -4.47
C HIS A 11 -9.15 -2.19 -4.54
N ASP A 12 -9.93 -1.91 -5.58
CA ASP A 12 -10.73 -0.69 -5.69
C ASP A 12 -12.04 -0.78 -4.89
N ASP A 13 -12.87 0.26 -5.00
CA ASP A 13 -14.19 0.34 -4.34
C ASP A 13 -15.16 -0.77 -4.80
N ALA A 14 -14.95 -1.32 -5.99
CA ALA A 14 -15.70 -2.45 -6.53
C ALA A 14 -15.10 -3.82 -6.14
N GLU A 15 -14.16 -3.84 -5.19
CA GLU A 15 -13.37 -5.01 -4.78
C GLU A 15 -12.56 -5.67 -5.91
N THR A 16 -12.37 -5.00 -7.04
CA THR A 16 -11.59 -5.53 -8.16
C THR A 16 -10.11 -5.39 -7.86
N VAL A 17 -9.33 -6.46 -8.09
CA VAL A 17 -7.87 -6.42 -7.94
C VAL A 17 -7.29 -5.48 -8.99
N VAL A 18 -6.76 -4.35 -8.56
CA VAL A 18 -6.11 -3.36 -9.43
C VAL A 18 -4.61 -3.62 -9.56
N ALA A 19 -3.98 -4.21 -8.55
CA ALA A 19 -2.56 -4.52 -8.56
C ALA A 19 -2.20 -5.54 -7.47
N SER A 20 -1.10 -6.26 -7.66
CA SER A 20 -0.46 -7.06 -6.61
C SER A 20 1.02 -6.70 -6.53
N THR A 21 1.52 -6.37 -5.35
CA THR A 21 2.90 -5.90 -5.19
C THR A 21 3.42 -6.06 -3.77
N ALA A 22 4.71 -5.80 -3.58
CA ALA A 22 5.30 -5.72 -2.26
C ALA A 22 4.88 -4.42 -1.55
N ILE A 23 4.63 -4.54 -0.25
CA ILE A 23 4.30 -3.44 0.64
C ILE A 23 5.30 -3.40 1.80
N HIS A 24 5.70 -2.19 2.17
CA HIS A 24 6.48 -1.90 3.36
C HIS A 24 5.62 -1.05 4.29
N ILE A 25 5.30 -1.60 5.46
CA ILE A 25 4.51 -0.90 6.46
C ILE A 25 5.44 -0.26 7.49
N HIS A 26 5.21 1.03 7.77
CA HIS A 26 5.92 1.86 8.74
C HIS A 26 4.94 2.35 9.80
N GLY A 27 5.25 2.09 11.08
CA GLY A 27 4.43 2.52 12.22
C GLY A 27 3.94 1.35 13.07
N HIS A 28 3.10 1.63 14.06
CA HIS A 28 2.39 0.60 14.83
C HIS A 28 0.97 0.48 14.27
N PRO A 29 0.66 -0.53 13.44
CA PRO A 29 -0.71 -0.78 13.01
C PRO A 29 -1.58 -1.05 14.26
N GLY A 30 -2.41 -0.09 14.67
CA GLY A 30 -3.35 -0.28 15.79
C GLY A 30 -3.57 0.86 16.78
N ILE A 31 -2.91 2.04 16.65
CA ILE A 31 -3.16 3.16 17.59
C ILE A 31 -3.72 4.41 16.89
N THR A 32 -3.02 4.97 15.90
CA THR A 32 -3.46 6.12 15.07
C THR A 32 -2.50 6.23 13.88
N GLU A 33 -3.01 6.12 12.66
CA GLU A 33 -2.30 6.40 11.40
C GLU A 33 -0.98 5.61 11.19
N TRP A 34 -1.07 4.51 10.46
CA TRP A 34 0.10 3.82 9.92
C TRP A 34 0.34 4.30 8.49
N HIS A 35 1.56 4.25 8.01
CA HIS A 35 1.88 4.64 6.64
C HIS A 35 2.83 3.62 6.05
N GLY A 36 3.14 3.76 4.78
CA GLY A 36 4.06 2.83 4.16
C GLY A 36 4.32 3.16 2.72
N THR A 37 5.05 2.25 2.09
CA THR A 37 5.29 2.32 0.65
C THR A 37 4.89 1.03 -0.01
N LEU A 38 4.31 1.11 -1.20
CA LEU A 38 3.98 -0.04 -2.03
C LEU A 38 4.56 0.12 -3.42
N GLY A 39 4.73 -1.00 -4.13
CA GLY A 39 5.29 -1.03 -5.47
C GLY A 39 6.73 -1.56 -5.52
N PRO A 40 7.37 -1.49 -6.70
CA PRO A 40 6.93 -0.75 -7.89
C PRO A 40 5.71 -1.36 -8.59
N LEU A 41 4.92 -0.50 -9.24
CA LEU A 41 3.78 -0.84 -10.10
C LEU A 41 3.97 -0.20 -11.48
N GLU A 42 3.65 -0.94 -12.54
CA GLU A 42 3.67 -0.39 -13.91
C GLU A 42 2.46 0.51 -14.17
N GLU A 43 1.31 0.11 -13.64
CA GLU A 43 0.07 0.89 -13.74
C GLU A 43 0.05 2.03 -12.71
N PRO A 44 -0.37 3.23 -13.13
CA PRO A 44 -0.43 4.36 -12.22
C PRO A 44 -1.61 4.23 -11.25
N LEU A 45 -1.36 4.46 -9.96
CA LEU A 45 -2.43 4.63 -8.96
C LEU A 45 -2.83 6.11 -8.87
N GLU A 46 -4.08 6.36 -8.52
CA GLU A 46 -4.58 7.72 -8.33
C GLU A 46 -4.18 8.24 -6.93
N ILE A 47 -3.68 9.47 -6.89
CA ILE A 47 -3.36 10.18 -5.64
C ILE A 47 -4.66 10.62 -4.96
N ASP A 48 -4.66 10.59 -3.62
CA ASP A 48 -5.80 10.84 -2.74
C ASP A 48 -6.98 9.88 -2.93
N LYS A 49 -6.79 8.80 -3.69
CA LYS A 49 -7.75 7.70 -3.82
C LYS A 49 -7.52 6.66 -2.73
N ALA A 50 -8.63 6.18 -2.16
CA ALA A 50 -8.63 5.09 -1.22
C ALA A 50 -8.62 3.74 -1.95
N TYR A 51 -7.82 2.80 -1.45
CA TYR A 51 -7.76 1.42 -1.89
C TYR A 51 -7.82 0.50 -0.69
N ARG A 52 -8.39 -0.69 -0.86
CA ARG A 52 -8.30 -1.75 0.16
C ARG A 52 -7.09 -2.62 -0.13
N ILE A 53 -6.20 -2.77 0.85
CA ILE A 53 -5.13 -3.76 0.79
C ILE A 53 -5.56 -5.04 1.49
N LYS A 54 -5.20 -6.17 0.89
CA LYS A 54 -5.26 -7.49 1.52
C LYS A 54 -3.84 -8.05 1.53
N LEU A 55 -3.34 -8.35 2.72
CA LEU A 55 -2.00 -8.88 2.95
C LEU A 55 -2.04 -10.40 2.90
N ASP A 56 -0.93 -11.01 2.49
CA ASP A 56 -0.81 -12.48 2.39
C ASP A 56 -0.95 -13.20 3.75
N ASP A 57 -0.76 -12.49 4.87
CA ASP A 57 -0.96 -13.03 6.22
C ASP A 57 -2.42 -13.00 6.68
N GLY A 58 -3.33 -12.57 5.80
CA GLY A 58 -4.77 -12.50 6.03
C GLY A 58 -5.26 -11.17 6.56
N ARG A 59 -4.36 -10.23 6.88
CA ARG A 59 -4.75 -8.90 7.37
C ARG A 59 -5.26 -8.02 6.23
N GLU A 60 -6.21 -7.15 6.52
CA GLU A 60 -6.72 -6.16 5.58
C GLU A 60 -6.81 -4.75 6.18
N GLY A 61 -6.79 -3.76 5.29
CA GLY A 61 -6.85 -2.36 5.70
C GLY A 61 -7.19 -1.43 4.55
N LEU A 62 -7.68 -0.24 4.88
CA LEU A 62 -7.91 0.83 3.92
C LEU A 62 -6.70 1.76 3.91
N ILE A 63 -6.18 2.03 2.72
CA ILE A 63 -5.09 2.98 2.52
C ILE A 63 -5.53 4.09 1.58
N VAL A 64 -4.95 5.27 1.74
CA VAL A 64 -5.07 6.39 0.80
C VAL A 64 -3.68 6.65 0.22
N ILE A 65 -3.58 6.70 -1.11
CA ILE A 65 -2.32 7.02 -1.77
C ILE A 65 -2.03 8.51 -1.60
N ARG A 66 -0.88 8.87 -1.04
CA ARG A 66 -0.50 10.26 -0.79
C ARG A 66 0.48 10.80 -1.83
N HIS A 67 1.46 10.00 -2.25
CA HIS A 67 2.46 10.43 -3.21
C HIS A 67 2.90 9.32 -4.14
N ALA A 68 3.19 9.67 -5.40
CA ALA A 68 3.92 8.84 -6.34
C ALA A 68 5.43 9.11 -6.25
N MET A 69 6.21 8.04 -6.16
CA MET A 69 7.67 8.05 -6.05
C MET A 69 8.29 7.27 -7.19
N LYS A 70 9.50 7.66 -7.59
CA LYS A 70 10.30 6.85 -8.52
C LYS A 70 10.65 5.50 -7.89
N ALA A 71 10.63 4.44 -8.69
CA ALA A 71 11.14 3.14 -8.30
C ALA A 71 12.61 3.22 -7.85
N TRP A 72 13.02 2.32 -6.96
CA TRP A 72 14.43 2.22 -6.55
C TRP A 72 15.24 1.57 -7.68
N GLY A 73 16.46 2.06 -7.90
CA GLY A 73 17.54 1.31 -8.56
C GLY A 73 17.19 0.61 -9.88
N GLY A 74 16.78 1.36 -10.90
CA GLY A 74 16.62 0.84 -12.27
C GLY A 74 15.40 -0.06 -12.52
N ALA A 75 14.58 -0.32 -11.51
CA ALA A 75 13.28 -0.99 -11.71
C ALA A 75 12.32 -0.09 -12.51
N SER A 76 11.55 -0.69 -13.43
CA SER A 76 10.45 0.00 -14.12
C SER A 76 9.27 0.24 -13.17
N GLY A 77 8.46 1.25 -13.46
CA GLY A 77 7.25 1.58 -12.69
C GLY A 77 7.44 2.63 -11.60
N GLN A 78 6.40 2.78 -10.77
CA GLN A 78 6.31 3.77 -9.71
C GLN A 78 6.04 3.10 -8.37
N ARG A 79 6.60 3.68 -7.31
CA ARG A 79 6.23 3.34 -5.93
C ARG A 79 5.25 4.37 -5.42
N TYR A 80 4.45 4.00 -4.43
CA TYR A 80 3.49 4.90 -3.83
C TYR A 80 3.67 4.95 -2.34
N GLU A 81 3.61 6.16 -1.79
CA GLU A 81 3.45 6.38 -0.36
C GLU A 81 1.96 6.34 -0.06
N PHE A 82 1.60 5.62 0.99
CA PHE A 82 0.22 5.54 1.41
C PHE A 82 0.10 5.82 2.91
N GLU A 83 -1.10 6.23 3.30
CA GLU A 83 -1.53 6.39 4.67
C GLU A 83 -2.69 5.42 4.94
N GLY A 84 -2.54 4.61 5.97
CA GLY A 84 -3.54 3.66 6.44
C GLY A 84 -4.56 4.32 7.36
N THR A 85 -5.83 4.03 7.08
CA THR A 85 -6.97 4.52 7.84
C THR A 85 -7.55 3.38 8.69
N GLY A 86 -7.53 3.57 10.01
CA GLY A 86 -7.99 2.56 10.96
C GLY A 86 -6.98 1.44 11.24
N PRO A 87 -7.37 0.44 12.05
CA PRO A 87 -6.52 -0.70 12.36
C PRO A 87 -6.37 -1.62 11.15
N LEU A 88 -5.21 -2.25 11.05
CA LEU A 88 -4.96 -3.38 10.16
C LEU A 88 -5.53 -4.62 10.86
N ALA A 89 -6.61 -5.20 10.32
CA ALA A 89 -7.39 -6.26 10.97
C ALA A 89 -7.11 -7.63 10.37
#